data_AF-A0A4Q4W7Z7-F1
#
_entry.id   AF-A0A4Q4W7Z7-F1
#
_cell.length_a   1.000
_cell.length_b   1.000
_cell.length_c   1.000
_cell.angle_alpha   90.00
_cell.angle_beta   90.00
_cell.angle_gamma   90.00
#
_symmetry.space_group_name_H-M   'P 1'
#
loop_
_entity.id
_entity.type
_entity.pdbx_description
1 polymer ?
#
loop_
_entity_poly.entity_id
_entity_poly.type
_entity_poly.pdbx_seq_one_letter_code
_entity_poly.pdbx_strand_id
1 'polypeptide(L)'
;MIDLRRRLTQYYRNEASTQEDLYEAMGWLRQLADTIEAEGIPGLELATILGEQAQLFRRLGDERGWKDRMRKSLQIRLLCLGAYHPACRSLAEELDS
;
A
#
# COMPACT_ATOMS: atom_id res chain seq x y z
N MET A 1 -16.25 -1.28 1.51
CA MET A 1 -15.13 -0.32 1.35
C MET A 1 -15.14 0.85 2.35
N ILE A 2 -16.24 1.61 2.48
CA ILE A 2 -16.29 2.82 3.35
C ILE A 2 -15.87 2.54 4.82
N ASP A 3 -16.27 1.40 5.39
CA ASP A 3 -15.89 1.05 6.77
C ASP A 3 -14.38 0.80 6.92
N LEU A 4 -13.76 0.08 5.98
CA LEU A 4 -12.32 -0.21 6.01
C LEU A 4 -11.47 1.06 5.88
N ARG A 5 -11.84 1.97 4.97
CA ARG A 5 -11.16 3.27 4.83
C ARG A 5 -11.30 4.14 6.09
N ARG A 6 -12.45 4.09 6.77
CA ARG A 6 -12.64 4.78 8.05
C ARG A 6 -11.71 4.23 9.13
N ARG A 7 -11.63 2.90 9.27
CA ARG A 7 -10.74 2.26 10.25
C ARG A 7 -9.26 2.58 9.99
N LEU A 8 -8.83 2.52 8.73
CA LEU A 8 -7.47 2.94 8.36
C LEU A 8 -7.21 4.42 8.67
N THR A 9 -8.18 5.29 8.42
CA THR A 9 -8.05 6.72 8.77
C THR A 9 -7.87 6.91 10.28
N GLN A 10 -8.60 6.17 11.11
CA GLN A 10 -8.45 6.20 12.56
C GLN A 10 -7.08 5.66 13.00
N TYR A 11 -6.64 4.56 12.40
CA TYR A 11 -5.32 3.99 12.63
C TYR A 11 -4.20 4.98 12.30
N TYR A 12 -4.22 5.61 11.13
CA TYR A 12 -3.19 6.58 10.73
C TYR A 12 -3.19 7.87 11.57
N ARG A 13 -4.30 8.19 12.23
CA ARG A 13 -4.37 9.29 13.19
C ARG A 13 -3.82 8.92 14.57
N ASN A 14 -3.67 7.64 14.87
CA ASN A 14 -3.15 7.18 16.14
C ASN A 14 -1.62 7.06 16.09
N GLU A 15 -0.93 8.01 16.73
CA GLU A 15 0.54 8.06 16.79
C GLU A 15 1.15 6.91 17.59
N ALA A 16 0.41 6.32 18.54
CA ALA A 16 0.87 5.22 19.38
C ALA A 16 0.40 3.85 18.87
N SER A 17 0.66 3.53 17.60
CA SER A 17 0.24 2.24 17.03
C SER A 17 1.11 1.08 17.56
N THR A 18 0.46 0.12 18.21
CA THR A 18 1.06 -1.13 18.69
C THR A 18 1.32 -2.11 17.55
N GLN A 19 2.02 -3.22 17.84
CA GLN A 19 2.20 -4.29 16.86
C GLN A 19 0.88 -4.98 16.48
N GLU A 20 -0.08 -5.06 17.40
CA GLU A 20 -1.43 -5.57 17.11
C GLU A 20 -2.17 -4.66 16.12
N ASP A 21 -2.12 -3.34 16.34
CA ASP A 21 -2.70 -2.35 15.44
C ASP A 21 -2.11 -2.45 14.02
N LEU A 22 -0.81 -2.78 13.89
CA LEU A 22 -0.17 -3.01 12.59
C LEU A 22 -0.79 -4.21 11.85
N TYR A 23 -1.06 -5.31 12.56
CA TYR A 23 -1.66 -6.50 11.96
C TYR A 23 -3.13 -6.27 11.59
N GLU A 24 -3.89 -5.55 12.42
CA GLU A 24 -5.26 -5.17 12.08
C GLU A 24 -5.31 -4.29 10.82
N ALA A 25 -4.48 -3.25 10.77
CA ALA A 25 -4.37 -2.38 9.61
C ALA A 25 -3.96 -3.16 8.35
N MET A 26 -3.01 -4.09 8.47
CA MET A 26 -2.63 -4.99 7.37
C MET A 26 -3.81 -5.85 6.91
N GLY A 27 -4.63 -6.36 7.83
CA GLY A 27 -5.85 -7.11 7.53
C GLY A 27 -6.85 -6.28 6.72
N TRP A 28 -7.12 -5.04 7.15
CA TRP A 28 -8.03 -4.14 6.45
C TRP A 28 -7.52 -3.78 5.04
N LEU A 29 -6.21 -3.55 4.89
CA LEU A 29 -5.60 -3.27 3.60
C LEU A 29 -5.64 -4.47 2.65
N ARG A 30 -5.49 -5.70 3.14
CA ARG A 30 -5.64 -6.91 2.32
C ARG A 30 -7.07 -7.03 1.81
N GLN A 31 -8.04 -6.88 2.70
CA GLN A 31 -9.45 -6.94 2.32
C GLN A 31 -9.84 -5.84 1.32
N LEU A 32 -9.30 -4.62 1.46
CA LEU A 32 -9.50 -3.56 0.46
C LEU A 32 -8.88 -3.91 -0.89
N ALA A 33 -7.66 -4.44 -0.91
CA ALA A 33 -7.01 -4.86 -2.15
C ALA A 33 -7.84 -5.93 -2.87
N ASP A 34 -8.27 -6.97 -2.15
CA ASP A 34 -9.09 -8.05 -2.70
C ASP A 34 -10.42 -7.54 -3.26
N THR A 35 -11.04 -6.56 -2.58
CA THR A 35 -12.29 -5.94 -3.04
C THR A 35 -12.09 -5.19 -4.35
N ILE A 36 -11.02 -4.39 -4.45
CA ILE A 36 -10.72 -3.60 -5.66
C ILE A 36 -10.34 -4.50 -6.82
N GLU A 37 -9.54 -5.54 -6.57
CA GLU A 37 -9.16 -6.52 -7.59
C GLU A 37 -10.39 -7.30 -8.11
N ALA A 38 -11.37 -7.58 -7.25
CA ALA A 38 -12.62 -8.21 -7.66
C ALA A 38 -13.53 -7.30 -8.51
N GLU A 39 -13.43 -5.98 -8.35
CA GLU A 39 -14.21 -5.00 -9.11
C GLU A 39 -13.69 -4.76 -10.54
N GLY A 40 -12.45 -5.19 -10.86
CA GLY A 40 -11.92 -5.16 -12.22
C GLY A 40 -10.49 -4.62 -12.33
N ILE A 41 -10.21 -3.88 -13.42
CA ILE A 41 -8.84 -3.48 -13.81
C ILE A 41 -8.15 -2.72 -12.66
N PRO A 42 -6.95 -3.16 -12.22
CA PRO A 42 -6.14 -2.48 -11.23
C PRO A 42 -5.94 -1.00 -11.54
N GLY A 43 -6.46 -0.13 -10.67
CA GLY A 43 -6.30 1.32 -10.77
C GLY A 43 -5.28 1.90 -9.78
N LEU A 44 -5.11 3.22 -9.83
CA LEU A 44 -4.25 3.97 -8.90
C LEU A 44 -4.61 3.73 -7.43
N GLU A 45 -5.86 3.41 -7.13
CA GLU A 45 -6.27 3.09 -5.76
C GLU A 45 -5.61 1.80 -5.24
N LEU A 46 -5.56 0.75 -6.05
CA LEU A 46 -4.86 -0.49 -5.68
C LEU A 46 -3.36 -0.23 -5.49
N ALA A 47 -2.77 0.60 -6.35
CA ALA A 47 -1.38 1.00 -6.21
C ALA A 47 -1.12 1.72 -4.87
N THR A 48 -2.05 2.59 -4.44
CA THR A 48 -1.97 3.28 -3.14
C THR A 48 -2.08 2.28 -1.98
N ILE A 49 -3.04 1.35 -2.01
CA ILE A 49 -3.20 0.33 -0.96
C ILE A 49 -1.98 -0.57 -0.85
N LEU A 50 -1.40 -1.01 -1.97
CA LEU A 50 -0.15 -1.76 -1.96
C LEU A 50 1.00 -0.95 -1.37
N GLY A 51 1.00 0.38 -1.58
CA GLY A 51 1.95 1.27 -0.96
C GLY A 51 1.80 1.32 0.57
N GLU A 52 0.56 1.48 1.03
CA GLU A 52 0.20 1.44 2.45
C GLU A 52 0.61 0.09 3.10
N GLN A 53 0.36 -1.05 2.42
CA GLN A 53 0.80 -2.38 2.88
C GLN A 53 2.32 -2.46 3.02
N ALA A 54 3.07 -1.92 2.05
CA ALA A 54 4.52 -1.91 2.12
C ALA A 54 5.03 -1.16 3.35
N GLN A 55 4.45 0.00 3.66
CA GLN A 55 4.85 0.77 4.83
C GLN A 55 4.57 0.00 6.14
N LEU A 56 3.47 -0.75 6.21
CA LEU A 56 3.22 -1.62 7.35
C LEU A 56 4.24 -2.76 7.45
N PHE A 57 4.63 -3.39 6.33
CA PHE A 57 5.70 -4.39 6.34
C PHE A 57 7.03 -3.80 6.84
N ARG A 58 7.38 -2.59 6.42
CA ARG A 58 8.58 -1.88 6.91
C ARG A 58 8.51 -1.64 8.42
N ARG A 59 7.35 -1.21 8.95
CA ARG A 59 7.13 -1.05 10.41
C ARG A 59 7.23 -2.37 11.19
N LEU A 60 6.88 -3.48 10.56
CA LEU A 60 7.01 -4.83 11.11
C LEU A 60 8.43 -5.41 10.94
N GLY A 61 9.36 -4.68 10.31
CA GLY A 61 10.72 -5.15 10.02
C GLY A 61 10.81 -6.16 8.87
N ASP A 62 9.72 -6.37 8.12
CA ASP A 62 9.70 -7.28 6.96
C ASP A 62 10.10 -6.53 5.68
N GLU A 63 11.41 -6.43 5.48
CA GLU A 63 12.01 -5.79 4.30
C GLU A 63 11.61 -6.48 2.98
N ARG A 64 11.43 -7.81 3.01
CA ARG A 64 11.03 -8.57 1.83
C ARG A 64 9.59 -8.24 1.44
N GLY A 65 8.69 -8.22 2.42
CA GLY A 65 7.30 -7.81 2.25
C GLY A 65 7.17 -6.37 1.75
N TRP A 66 7.99 -5.46 2.29
CA TRP A 66 8.05 -4.07 1.82
C TRP A 66 8.44 -4.00 0.32
N LYS A 67 9.56 -4.62 -0.09
CA LYS A 67 10.01 -4.60 -1.50
C LYS A 67 9.00 -5.22 -2.45
N ASP A 68 8.39 -6.35 -2.09
CA ASP A 68 7.39 -7.01 -2.93
C ASP A 68 6.19 -6.08 -3.20
N ARG A 69 5.68 -5.44 -2.14
CA ARG A 69 4.53 -4.54 -2.25
C ARG A 69 4.87 -3.25 -2.97
N MET A 70 6.02 -2.63 -2.71
CA MET A 70 6.48 -1.45 -3.46
C MET A 70 6.64 -1.74 -4.95
N ARG A 71 7.19 -2.90 -5.35
CA ARG A 71 7.31 -3.26 -6.77
C ARG A 71 5.97 -3.39 -7.48
N LYS A 72 5.00 -4.08 -6.86
CA LYS A 72 3.63 -4.19 -7.40
C LYS A 72 2.95 -2.83 -7.50
N SER A 73 3.14 -2.01 -6.46
CA SER A 73 2.68 -0.63 -6.37
C SER A 73 3.27 0.25 -7.50
N LEU A 74 4.55 0.08 -7.82
CA LEU A 74 5.22 0.74 -8.95
C LEU A 74 4.70 0.25 -10.29
N GLN A 75 4.55 -1.07 -10.47
CA GLN A 75 4.06 -1.66 -11.72
C GLN A 75 2.71 -1.08 -12.14
N ILE A 76 1.76 -0.95 -11.19
CA ILE A 76 0.44 -0.37 -11.49
C ILE A 76 0.57 1.13 -11.81
N ARG A 77 1.39 1.88 -11.06
CA ARG A 77 1.61 3.31 -11.37
C ARG A 77 2.24 3.52 -12.74
N LEU A 78 3.17 2.67 -13.16
CA LEU A 78 3.75 2.72 -14.50
C LEU A 78 2.68 2.50 -15.58
N LEU A 79 1.76 1.57 -15.37
CA LEU A 79 0.64 1.31 -16.29
C LEU A 79 -0.34 2.49 -16.35
N CYS A 80 -0.68 3.11 -15.21
CA CYS A 80 -1.67 4.18 -15.15
C CYS A 80 -1.13 5.58 -15.50
N LEU A 81 0.12 5.88 -15.12
CA LEU A 81 0.70 7.23 -15.17
C LEU A 81 1.87 7.36 -16.16
N GLY A 82 2.47 6.24 -16.55
CA GLY A 82 3.68 6.21 -17.37
C GLY A 82 4.98 6.39 -16.56
N ALA A 83 6.10 6.03 -17.19
CA ALA A 83 7.43 5.99 -16.56
C ALA A 83 7.98 7.36 -16.13
N TYR A 84 7.59 8.43 -16.82
CA TYR A 84 8.09 9.79 -16.53
C TYR A 84 7.32 10.50 -15.41
N HIS A 85 6.21 9.92 -14.93
CA HIS A 85 5.45 10.52 -13.86
C HIS A 85 6.31 10.59 -12.58
N PRO A 86 6.35 11.73 -11.86
CA PRO A 86 7.17 11.90 -10.66
C PRO A 86 6.99 10.78 -9.64
N ALA A 87 5.74 10.37 -9.37
CA ALA A 87 5.45 9.28 -8.44
C ALA A 87 6.04 7.92 -8.84
N CYS A 88 6.23 7.64 -10.13
CA CYS A 88 6.89 6.42 -10.58
C CYS A 88 8.40 6.51 -10.36
N ARG A 89 9.01 7.66 -10.67
CA ARG A 89 10.46 7.89 -10.52
C ARG A 89 10.87 7.84 -9.05
N SER A 90 10.21 8.59 -8.18
CA SER A 90 10.53 8.60 -6.75
C SER A 90 10.38 7.23 -6.11
N LEU A 91 9.37 6.45 -6.53
CA LEU A 91 9.17 5.09 -6.01
C LEU A 91 10.20 4.09 -6.55
N ALA A 92 10.66 4.25 -7.79
CA ALA A 92 11.75 3.46 -8.33
C ALA A 92 13.08 3.76 -7.60
N GLU A 93 13.36 5.04 -7.36
CA GLU A 93 14.53 5.49 -6.57
C GLU A 93 14.50 4.91 -5.14
N GLU A 94 13.35 4.91 -4.47
CA GLU A 94 13.20 4.31 -3.13
C GLU A 94 13.44 2.79 -3.12
N LEU A 95 13.12 2.10 -4.22
CA LEU A 95 13.35 0.65 -4.35
C LEU A 95 14.83 0.29 -4.61
N ASP A 96 15.59 1.23 -5.17
CA ASP A 96 17.00 1.07 -5.52
C ASP A 96 17.97 1.49 -4.40
N SER A 97 17.49 2.26 -3.41
CA SER A 97 18.22 2.63 -2.20
C SER A 97 18.31 1.50 -1.17
#